data_AF-A0A5C7FVP2-F1
#
_entry.id   AF-A0A5C7FVP2-F1
#
_cell.length_a   1.000
_cell.length_b   1.000
_cell.length_c   1.000
_cell.angle_alpha   90.00
_cell.angle_beta   90.00
_cell.angle_gamma   90.00
#
_symmetry.space_group_name_H-M   'P 1'
#
loop_
_entity.id
_entity.type
_entity.pdbx_description
1 polymer ?
#
loop_
_entity_poly.entity_id
_entity_poly.type
_entity_poly.pdbx_seq_one_letter_code
_entity_poly.pdbx_strand_id
1 'polypeptide(L)'
;MLYLTRRETFNAAHKLHIADWSDEQNRAVFGKCSNPNWHGHNYELFVTVAGNPDPNTGFVMDAKLLSTIMKEEIVDEVDHRNFNLDVEWVPKSIQPTTENLLILFWNRIEERVNAGGATLYSIKLRETENIYAEYFGPNGRK
;
A
#
# COMPACT_ATOMS: atom_id res chain seq x y z
N MET A 1 -20.91 13.54 4.14
CA MET A 1 -19.93 12.44 4.04
C MET A 1 -18.63 12.91 4.67
N LEU A 2 -18.16 12.19 5.68
CA LEU A 2 -16.89 12.43 6.36
C LEU A 2 -15.87 11.38 5.94
N TYR A 3 -14.59 11.73 6.11
CA TYR A 3 -13.46 10.86 5.81
C TYR A 3 -12.69 10.59 7.10
N LEU A 4 -12.41 9.32 7.36
CA LEU A 4 -11.58 8.87 8.47
C LEU A 4 -10.31 8.25 7.89
N THR A 5 -9.15 8.72 8.31
CA THR A 5 -7.85 8.16 7.91
C THR A 5 -7.18 7.46 9.09
N ARG A 6 -6.75 6.22 8.89
CA ARG A 6 -5.88 5.48 9.81
C ARG A 6 -4.50 5.32 9.18
N ARG A 7 -3.45 5.47 9.99
CA ARG A 7 -2.05 5.30 9.60
C ARG A 7 -1.43 4.09 10.28
N GLU A 8 -0.73 3.28 9.52
CA GLU A 8 0.20 2.24 9.97
C GLU A 8 1.58 2.45 9.33
N THR A 9 2.59 1.74 9.82
CA THR A 9 3.97 1.78 9.29
C THR A 9 4.52 0.38 9.14
N PHE A 10 5.37 0.16 8.15
CA PHE A 10 6.12 -1.08 7.98
C PHE A 10 7.47 -0.81 7.30
N ASN A 11 8.41 -1.73 7.45
CA ASN A 11 9.74 -1.64 6.85
C ASN A 11 9.90 -2.77 5.84
N ALA A 12 10.19 -2.46 4.59
CA ALA A 12 10.32 -3.49 3.56
C ALA A 12 11.44 -3.17 2.57
N ALA A 13 12.03 -4.22 2.02
CA ALA A 13 13.05 -4.15 0.99
C ALA A 13 12.46 -4.45 -0.40
N HIS A 14 13.06 -3.87 -1.44
CA HIS A 14 12.74 -4.18 -2.83
C HIS A 14 13.88 -3.79 -3.80
N LYS A 15 13.71 -4.19 -5.06
CA LYS A 15 14.50 -3.76 -6.22
C LYS A 15 13.57 -3.59 -7.41
N LEU A 16 13.79 -2.53 -8.17
CA LEU A 16 13.16 -2.34 -9.47
C LEU A 16 14.10 -2.87 -10.54
N HIS A 17 13.68 -3.94 -11.22
CA HIS A 17 14.53 -4.66 -12.16
C HIS A 17 13.74 -5.53 -13.13
N ILE A 18 14.00 -5.37 -14.42
CA ILE A 18 13.47 -6.23 -15.48
C ILE A 18 14.55 -7.28 -15.83
N ALA A 19 14.21 -8.56 -15.67
CA ALA A 19 15.14 -9.67 -15.82
C ALA A 19 15.74 -9.79 -17.23
N ASP A 20 14.96 -9.44 -18.25
CA ASP A 20 15.37 -9.52 -19.66
C ASP A 20 16.20 -8.31 -20.12
N TRP A 21 16.42 -7.33 -19.24
CA TRP A 21 17.21 -6.14 -19.54
C TRP A 21 18.63 -6.28 -19.01
N SER A 22 19.59 -5.66 -19.70
CA SER A 22 20.96 -5.54 -19.19
C SER A 22 20.99 -4.68 -17.91
N ASP A 23 22.05 -4.81 -17.13
CA ASP A 23 22.28 -3.96 -15.95
C ASP A 23 22.34 -2.46 -16.32
N GLU A 24 22.85 -2.13 -17.50
CA GLU A 24 22.90 -0.76 -18.01
C GLU A 24 21.51 -0.21 -18.33
N GLN A 25 20.66 -1.01 -18.98
CA GLN A 25 19.26 -0.64 -19.26
C GLN A 25 18.47 -0.45 -17.96
N ASN A 26 18.60 -1.37 -17.01
CA ASN A 26 17.97 -1.26 -15.69
C ASN A 26 18.44 -0.01 -14.95
N ARG A 27 19.76 0.26 -14.95
CA ARG A 27 20.31 1.45 -14.30
C ARG A 27 19.88 2.75 -14.99
N ALA A 28 19.74 2.75 -16.31
CA ALA A 28 19.28 3.92 -17.05
C ALA A 28 17.83 4.29 -16.71
N VAL A 29 16.97 3.30 -16.44
CA VAL A 29 15.54 3.53 -16.14
C VAL A 29 15.27 3.68 -14.65
N PHE A 30 15.80 2.79 -13.82
CA PHE A 30 15.49 2.71 -12.38
C PHE A 30 16.58 3.33 -11.50
N GLY A 31 17.75 3.69 -12.05
CA GLY A 31 18.81 4.34 -11.31
C GLY A 31 19.29 3.54 -10.10
N LYS A 32 19.29 4.15 -8.92
CA LYS A 32 19.70 3.50 -7.67
C LYS A 32 18.72 2.41 -7.22
N CYS A 33 17.46 2.46 -7.66
CA CYS A 33 16.44 1.48 -7.29
C CYS A 33 16.70 0.09 -7.90
N SER A 34 17.55 -0.01 -8.93
CA SER A 34 18.02 -1.27 -9.50
C SER A 34 19.31 -1.80 -8.87
N ASN A 35 19.68 -1.36 -7.65
CA ASN A 35 20.86 -1.85 -6.94
C ASN A 35 20.87 -3.40 -6.88
N PRO A 36 21.97 -4.08 -7.26
CA PRO A 36 22.06 -5.54 -7.19
C PRO A 36 21.78 -6.11 -5.80
N ASN A 37 22.11 -5.35 -4.75
CA ASN A 37 21.96 -5.74 -3.35
C ASN A 37 20.72 -5.14 -2.68
N TRP A 38 19.68 -4.84 -3.46
CA TRP A 38 18.39 -4.31 -2.97
C TRP A 38 18.53 -2.94 -2.28
N HIS A 39 17.40 -2.42 -1.83
CA HIS A 39 17.31 -1.31 -0.89
C HIS A 39 15.98 -1.45 -0.15
N GLY A 40 15.66 -0.57 0.78
CA GLY A 40 14.40 -0.62 1.51
C GLY A 40 14.00 0.74 2.06
N HIS A 41 12.78 0.78 2.57
CA HIS A 41 12.17 1.99 3.08
C HIS A 41 11.35 1.74 4.33
N ASN A 42 11.17 2.80 5.10
CA ASN A 42 10.26 2.84 6.23
C ASN A 42 8.95 3.45 5.71
N TYR A 43 8.07 2.60 5.21
CA TYR A 43 6.84 3.01 4.57
C TYR A 43 5.82 3.50 5.61
N GLU A 44 5.10 4.58 5.28
CA GLU A 44 3.88 4.98 5.99
C GLU A 44 2.66 4.69 5.11
N LEU A 45 1.76 3.83 5.60
CA LEU A 45 0.51 3.45 4.93
C LEU A 45 -0.66 4.20 5.56
N PHE A 46 -1.37 4.97 4.76
CA PHE A 46 -2.57 5.70 5.15
C PHE A 46 -3.77 5.12 4.40
N VAL A 47 -4.77 4.65 5.13
CA VAL A 47 -6.04 4.19 4.57
C VAL A 47 -7.13 5.15 4.99
N THR A 48 -7.82 5.71 4.01
CA THR A 48 -8.95 6.61 4.20
C THR A 48 -10.23 5.92 3.81
N VAL A 49 -11.21 5.94 4.71
CA VAL A 49 -12.57 5.45 4.48
C VAL A 49 -13.56 6.61 4.51
N ALA A 50 -14.65 6.48 3.79
CA ALA A 50 -15.72 7.47 3.70
C ALA A 50 -17.04 6.89 4.22
N GLY A 51 -17.82 7.74 4.89
CA GLY A 51 -19.15 7.36 5.38
C GLY A 51 -19.83 8.51 6.11
N ASN A 52 -21.00 8.22 6.68
CA ASN A 52 -21.67 9.13 7.60
C ASN A 52 -21.47 8.61 9.02
N PRO A 53 -21.19 9.48 10.01
CA PRO A 53 -21.18 9.08 11.41
C PRO A 53 -22.44 8.32 11.78
N ASP A 54 -22.28 7.15 12.38
CA ASP A 54 -23.37 6.42 12.99
C ASP A 54 -24.05 7.31 14.06
N PRO A 55 -25.39 7.38 14.10
CA PRO A 55 -26.11 8.31 14.98
C PRO A 55 -25.95 8.02 16.48
N ASN A 56 -25.53 6.81 16.86
CA ASN A 56 -25.35 6.43 18.25
C ASN A 56 -23.89 6.56 18.71
N THR A 57 -22.95 6.13 17.87
CA THR A 57 -21.51 6.06 18.20
C THR A 57 -20.72 7.25 17.69
N GLY A 58 -21.20 7.94 16.65
CA GLY A 58 -20.50 9.03 15.97
C GLY A 58 -19.35 8.57 15.06
N PHE A 59 -19.15 7.27 14.88
CA PHE A 59 -18.05 6.74 14.06
C PHE A 59 -18.43 6.65 12.59
N VAL A 60 -17.49 7.02 11.70
CA VAL A 60 -17.56 6.62 10.29
C VAL A 60 -17.29 5.12 10.17
N MET A 61 -16.29 4.65 10.91
CA MET A 61 -15.92 3.25 11.12
C MET A 61 -15.16 3.17 12.45
N ASP A 62 -15.21 2.03 13.14
CA ASP A 62 -14.30 1.81 14.26
C ASP A 62 -12.84 1.81 13.75
N ALA A 63 -12.05 2.80 14.20
CA ALA A 63 -10.65 2.93 13.81
C ALA A 63 -9.79 1.73 14.26
N LYS A 64 -10.20 1.01 15.31
CA LYS A 64 -9.55 -0.23 15.74
C LYS A 64 -9.80 -1.35 14.74
N LEU A 65 -11.03 -1.49 14.25
CA LEU A 65 -11.35 -2.46 13.19
C LEU A 65 -10.57 -2.15 11.91
N LEU A 66 -10.50 -0.88 11.50
CA LEU A 66 -9.71 -0.47 10.33
C LEU A 66 -8.23 -0.82 10.52
N SER A 67 -7.65 -0.58 11.71
CA SER A 67 -6.28 -0.98 12.04
C SER A 67 -6.09 -2.50 11.96
N THR A 68 -7.02 -3.31 12.47
CA THR A 68 -6.97 -4.77 12.36
C THR A 68 -6.94 -5.23 10.92
N ILE A 69 -7.83 -4.70 10.07
CA ILE A 69 -7.86 -5.03 8.64
C ILE A 69 -6.54 -4.66 7.96
N MET A 70 -6.04 -3.44 8.18
CA MET A 70 -4.76 -2.99 7.62
C MET A 70 -3.58 -3.91 8.02
N LYS A 71 -3.60 -4.41 9.26
CA LYS A 71 -2.53 -5.25 9.78
C LYS A 71 -2.56 -6.66 9.24
N GLU A 72 -3.70 -7.33 9.40
CA GLU A 72 -3.89 -8.71 8.97
C GLU A 72 -3.72 -8.86 7.46
N GLU A 73 -4.23 -7.90 6.68
CA GLU A 73 -4.23 -8.01 5.22
C GLU A 73 -2.99 -7.41 4.56
N ILE A 74 -2.21 -6.56 5.23
CA ILE A 74 -1.08 -5.88 4.61
C ILE A 74 0.14 -5.90 5.53
N VAL A 75 0.10 -5.13 6.63
CA VAL A 75 1.31 -4.78 7.40
C VAL A 75 2.04 -6.02 7.91
N ASP A 76 1.33 -6.97 8.50
CA ASP A 76 1.96 -8.15 9.12
C ASP A 76 2.57 -9.09 8.07
N GLU A 77 2.12 -9.03 6.81
CA GLU A 77 2.65 -9.84 5.71
C GLU A 77 3.83 -9.17 4.98
N VAL A 78 4.02 -7.86 5.14
CA VAL A 78 5.06 -7.09 4.42
C VAL A 78 6.12 -6.48 5.32
N ASP A 79 5.86 -6.36 6.63
CA ASP A 79 6.83 -5.80 7.58
C ASP A 79 8.04 -6.72 7.78
N HIS A 80 9.22 -6.11 7.74
CA HIS A 80 10.51 -6.78 7.75
C HIS A 80 10.68 -7.85 6.64
N ARG A 81 10.04 -7.64 5.48
CA ARG A 81 10.10 -8.54 4.31
C ARG A 81 10.71 -7.87 3.08
N ASN A 82 11.09 -8.68 2.10
CA ASN A 82 11.43 -8.23 0.75
C ASN A 82 10.25 -8.49 -0.21
N PHE A 83 9.71 -7.44 -0.83
CA PHE A 83 8.57 -7.55 -1.76
C PHE A 83 8.85 -8.46 -2.96
N ASN A 84 10.08 -8.48 -3.47
CA ASN A 84 10.43 -9.31 -4.61
C ASN A 84 10.63 -10.78 -4.23
N LEU A 85 10.90 -11.10 -2.95
CA LEU A 85 11.30 -12.44 -2.52
C LEU A 85 10.25 -13.09 -1.62
N ASP A 86 9.87 -12.42 -0.55
CA ASP A 86 9.20 -13.02 0.62
C ASP A 86 7.68 -12.85 0.62
N VAL A 87 7.14 -11.88 -0.11
CA VAL A 87 5.70 -11.60 -0.13
C VAL A 87 5.04 -12.38 -1.27
N GLU A 88 4.42 -13.52 -0.93
CA GLU A 88 3.94 -14.51 -1.92
C GLU A 88 2.90 -13.97 -2.89
N TRP A 89 2.00 -13.10 -2.41
CA TRP A 89 0.92 -12.53 -3.21
C TRP A 89 1.35 -11.35 -4.09
N VAL A 90 2.59 -10.86 -3.96
CA VAL A 90 3.15 -9.90 -4.92
C VAL A 90 3.60 -10.67 -6.16
N PRO A 91 2.95 -10.51 -7.32
CA PRO A 91 3.29 -11.29 -8.51
C PRO A 91 4.72 -10.96 -8.96
N LYS A 92 5.53 -11.99 -9.23
CA LYS A 92 6.93 -11.81 -9.66
C LYS A 92 7.08 -11.05 -10.99
N SER A 93 6.01 -10.96 -11.78
CA SER A 93 5.94 -10.19 -13.03
C SER A 93 5.67 -8.70 -12.81
N ILE A 94 5.34 -8.28 -11.59
CA ILE A 94 5.04 -6.88 -11.24
C ILE A 94 6.22 -6.28 -10.50
N GLN A 95 6.60 -5.06 -10.90
CA GLN A 95 7.59 -4.29 -10.16
C GLN A 95 6.97 -3.74 -8.87
N PRO A 96 7.61 -3.91 -7.70
CA PRO A 96 7.09 -3.40 -6.43
C PRO A 96 7.33 -1.89 -6.28
N THR A 97 6.85 -1.11 -7.25
CA THR A 97 6.81 0.35 -7.14
C THR A 97 5.71 0.75 -6.16
N THR A 98 5.81 1.96 -5.61
CA THR A 98 4.81 2.51 -4.68
C THR A 98 3.40 2.51 -5.29
N GLU A 99 3.27 2.77 -6.59
CA GLU A 99 2.00 2.74 -7.34
C GLU A 99 1.42 1.33 -7.46
N ASN A 100 2.24 0.34 -7.84
CA ASN A 100 1.77 -1.04 -7.98
C ASN A 100 1.40 -1.64 -6.63
N LEU A 101 2.17 -1.34 -5.58
CA LEU A 101 1.85 -1.78 -4.21
C LEU A 101 0.49 -1.24 -3.76
N LEU A 102 0.15 0.02 -4.06
CA LEU A 102 -1.15 0.58 -3.72
C LEU A 102 -2.32 -0.16 -4.38
N ILE A 103 -2.18 -0.58 -5.64
CA ILE A 103 -3.21 -1.36 -6.34
C ILE A 103 -3.39 -2.71 -5.65
N LEU A 104 -2.28 -3.38 -5.30
CA LEU A 104 -2.33 -4.66 -4.60
C LEU A 104 -2.95 -4.52 -3.20
N PHE A 105 -2.54 -3.51 -2.44
CA PHE A 105 -3.07 -3.22 -1.10
C PHE A 105 -4.57 -2.92 -1.14
N TRP A 106 -5.02 -2.15 -2.15
CA TRP A 106 -6.44 -1.87 -2.37
C TRP A 106 -7.25 -3.16 -2.54
N ASN A 107 -6.81 -4.02 -3.47
CA ASN A 107 -7.50 -5.27 -3.78
C ASN A 107 -7.59 -6.21 -2.56
N ARG A 108 -6.66 -6.11 -1.62
CA ARG A 108 -6.66 -6.93 -0.39
C ARG A 108 -7.64 -6.45 0.68
N ILE A 109 -7.85 -5.13 0.80
CA ILE A 109 -8.64 -4.59 1.92
C ILE A 109 -10.03 -4.10 1.54
N GLU A 110 -10.30 -3.81 0.26
CA GLU A 110 -11.56 -3.18 -0.19
C GLU A 110 -12.80 -3.94 0.31
N GLU A 111 -12.85 -5.25 0.12
CA GLU A 111 -14.00 -6.06 0.52
C GLU A 111 -14.23 -6.03 2.03
N ARG A 112 -13.18 -6.26 2.84
CA ARG A 112 -13.29 -6.25 4.31
C ARG A 112 -13.64 -4.87 4.86
N VAL A 113 -13.10 -3.80 4.28
CA VAL A 113 -13.43 -2.42 4.67
C VAL A 113 -14.90 -2.13 4.37
N ASN A 114 -15.36 -2.45 3.16
CA ASN A 114 -16.74 -2.25 2.74
C ASN A 114 -17.73 -3.06 3.59
N ALA A 115 -17.39 -4.31 3.93
CA ALA A 115 -18.17 -5.14 4.85
C ALA A 115 -18.19 -4.58 6.29
N GLY A 116 -17.17 -3.81 6.67
CA GLY A 116 -17.06 -3.13 7.97
C GLY A 116 -17.91 -1.86 8.11
N GLY A 117 -18.71 -1.51 7.10
CA GLY A 117 -19.71 -0.43 7.17
C GLY A 117 -19.25 0.94 6.68
N ALA A 118 -18.04 1.05 6.11
CA ALA A 118 -17.55 2.26 5.47
C ALA A 118 -17.07 1.97 4.05
N THR A 119 -17.04 2.98 3.17
CA THR A 119 -16.51 2.82 1.82
C THR A 119 -15.01 3.09 1.81
N LEU A 120 -14.19 2.17 1.28
CA LEU A 120 -12.78 2.47 1.03
C LEU A 120 -12.67 3.64 0.03
N TYR A 121 -12.00 4.71 0.43
CA TYR A 121 -11.94 5.95 -0.36
C TYR A 121 -10.57 6.17 -0.99
N SER A 122 -9.49 6.07 -0.21
CA SER A 122 -8.14 6.15 -0.74
C SER A 122 -7.14 5.34 0.08
N ILE A 123 -6.09 4.88 -0.57
CA ILE A 123 -4.89 4.36 0.08
C ILE A 123 -3.72 5.22 -0.39
N LYS A 124 -2.93 5.72 0.55
CA LYS A 124 -1.70 6.46 0.30
C LYS A 124 -0.54 5.70 0.91
N LEU A 125 0.51 5.55 0.13
CA LEU A 125 1.75 4.92 0.54
C LEU A 125 2.85 5.95 0.38
N ARG A 126 3.47 6.32 1.49
CA ARG A 126 4.64 7.18 1.52
C ARG A 126 5.87 6.29 1.61
N GLU A 127 6.66 6.30 0.54
CA GLU A 127 7.90 5.53 0.42
C GLU A 127 9.05 6.28 1.09
N THR A 128 9.13 7.60 0.88
CA THR A 128 10.11 8.45 1.56
C THR A 128 9.45 9.75 2.01
N GLU A 129 10.21 10.62 2.69
CA GLU A 129 9.66 11.90 3.10
C GLU A 129 9.15 12.76 1.92
N ASN A 130 9.70 12.54 0.72
CA ASN A 130 9.46 13.33 -0.50
C ASN A 130 8.65 12.57 -1.57
N ILE A 131 8.45 11.26 -1.41
CA ILE A 131 7.82 10.41 -2.43
C ILE A 131 6.63 9.67 -1.81
N TYR A 132 5.46 9.92 -2.35
CA TYR A 132 4.23 9.20 -2.02
C TYR A 132 3.34 9.11 -3.24
N ALA A 133 2.57 8.03 -3.32
CA ALA A 133 1.47 7.89 -4.25
C ALA A 133 0.16 7.72 -3.47
N GLU A 134 -0.96 8.02 -4.13
CA GLU A 134 -2.29 7.85 -3.56
C GLU A 134 -3.22 7.27 -4.63
N TYR A 135 -3.90 6.20 -4.27
CA TYR A 135 -4.83 5.48 -5.13
C TYR A 135 -6.25 5.62 -4.58
N PHE A 136 -7.17 6.06 -5.44
CA PHE A 136 -8.59 6.31 -5.11
C PHE A 136 -9.51 5.18 -5.62
N GLY A 137 -8.93 4.02 -5.89
CA GLY A 137 -9.64 2.91 -6.52
C GLY A 137 -9.79 3.07 -8.04
N PRO A 138 -10.40 2.07 -8.70
CA PRO A 138 -10.48 1.98 -10.16
C PRO A 138 -11.30 3.10 -10.80
N ASN A 139 -12.17 3.75 -10.04
CA ASN A 139 -13.03 4.84 -10.50
C ASN A 139 -12.37 6.23 -10.38
N GLY A 140 -11.14 6.31 -9.86
CA GLY A 140 -10.44 7.56 -9.63
C GLY A 140 -11.04 8.42 -8.52
N ARG A 141 -10.48 9.62 -8.36
CA ARG A 141 -10.92 10.58 -7.34
C ARG A 141 -12.26 11.19 -7.74
N LYS A 142 -13.29 10.97 -6.92
CA LYS A 142 -14.62 11.58 -7.05
C LYS A 142 -14.82 12.69 -6.05
#